data_AF-A0A7S0YUI5-F1
#
_entry.id   AF-A0A7S0YUI5-F1
#
_cell.length_a   1.000
_cell.length_b   1.000
_cell.length_c   1.000
_cell.angle_alpha   90.00
_cell.angle_beta   90.00
_cell.angle_gamma   90.00
#
_symmetry.space_group_name_H-M   'P 1'
#
loop_
_entity.id
_entity.type
_entity.pdbx_description
1 polymer ?
#
loop_
_entity_poly.entity_id
_entity_poly.type
_entity_poly.pdbx_seq_one_letter_code
_entity_poly.pdbx_strand_id
1 'polypeptide(L)'
;GGAQRPMTEEEQLMKMHVDAQLSVIDELVDSVQGAPPEALVPALELLSRIYGAIIDKPDEPKVRRIRTSNEKFVAHLGGLPVAMDFLEASGFVLQRAQDDAGVEEEAVVFPREGSLSLLRQARAKILAVINAEKPKLSPAALAASQRSGGGGGGAPQ
;
A
#
# COMPACT_ATOMS: atom_id res chain seq x y z
N GLY A 1 13.31 -37.97 -4.26
CA GLY A 1 12.66 -36.99 -5.15
C GLY A 1 11.23 -36.83 -4.69
N GLY A 2 10.91 -35.69 -4.08
CA GLY A 2 9.53 -35.38 -3.69
C GLY A 2 8.74 -35.02 -4.94
N ALA A 3 7.75 -35.83 -5.30
CA ALA A 3 6.82 -35.47 -6.36
C ALA A 3 6.03 -34.23 -5.91
N GLN A 4 6.23 -33.11 -6.60
CA GLN A 4 5.41 -31.92 -6.39
C GLN A 4 3.98 -32.28 -6.80
N ARG A 5 3.01 -32.17 -5.88
CA ARG A 5 1.60 -32.39 -6.20
C ARG A 5 1.18 -31.37 -7.27
N PRO A 6 0.44 -31.79 -8.32
CA PRO A 6 -0.10 -30.84 -9.29
C PRO A 6 -1.03 -29.84 -8.59
N MET A 7 -0.84 -28.56 -8.92
CA MET A 7 -1.62 -27.43 -8.43
C MET A 7 -3.08 -27.58 -8.89
N THR A 8 -4.04 -27.31 -8.00
CA THR A 8 -5.47 -27.38 -8.34
C THR A 8 -5.87 -26.26 -9.31
N GLU A 9 -7.00 -26.42 -9.99
CA GLU A 9 -7.54 -25.38 -10.89
C GLU A 9 -7.82 -24.08 -10.14
N GLU A 10 -8.34 -24.16 -8.91
CA GLU A 10 -8.59 -23.01 -8.04
C GLU A 10 -7.29 -22.28 -7.67
N GLU A 11 -6.24 -23.04 -7.31
CA GLU A 11 -4.91 -22.48 -7.02
C GLU A 11 -4.31 -21.80 -8.27
N GLN A 12 -4.48 -22.40 -9.45
CA GLN A 12 -4.03 -21.81 -10.72
C GLN A 12 -4.76 -20.50 -11.04
N LEU A 13 -6.08 -20.45 -10.85
CA LEU A 13 -6.87 -19.23 -11.04
C LEU A 13 -6.46 -18.12 -10.07
N MET A 14 -6.27 -18.44 -8.79
CA MET A 14 -5.75 -17.48 -7.81
C MET A 14 -4.37 -16.96 -8.20
N LYS A 15 -3.47 -17.85 -8.65
CA LYS A 15 -2.14 -17.46 -9.12
C LYS A 15 -2.24 -16.52 -10.32
N MET A 16 -3.05 -16.84 -11.32
CA MET A 16 -3.26 -15.99 -12.49
C MET A 16 -3.83 -14.62 -12.13
N HIS A 17 -4.75 -14.56 -11.18
CA HIS A 17 -5.31 -13.29 -10.70
C HIS A 17 -4.24 -12.42 -10.02
N VAL A 18 -3.44 -13.02 -9.13
CA VAL A 18 -2.31 -12.33 -8.48
C VAL A 18 -1.28 -11.86 -9.51
N ASP A 19 -0.95 -12.69 -10.50
CA ASP A 19 0.00 -12.33 -11.56
C ASP A 19 -0.53 -11.14 -12.40
N ALA A 20 -1.83 -11.12 -12.72
CA ALA A 20 -2.45 -10.01 -13.43
C ALA A 20 -2.42 -8.71 -12.61
N GLN A 21 -2.72 -8.78 -11.30
CA GLN A 21 -2.62 -7.64 -10.39
C GLN A 21 -1.18 -7.11 -10.31
N LEU A 22 -0.18 -8.00 -10.26
CA LEU A 22 1.22 -7.61 -10.27
C LEU A 22 1.63 -6.90 -11.57
N SER A 23 1.09 -7.32 -12.72
CA SER A 23 1.30 -6.64 -14.00
C SER A 23 0.79 -5.20 -13.95
N VAL A 24 -0.41 -4.98 -13.40
CA VAL A 24 -0.95 -3.62 -13.23
C VAL A 24 -0.07 -2.79 -12.30
N ILE A 25 0.45 -3.38 -11.21
CA ILE A 25 1.37 -2.69 -10.31
C ILE A 25 2.68 -2.30 -11.02
N ASP A 26 3.19 -3.15 -11.91
CA ASP A 26 4.37 -2.83 -12.73
C ASP A 26 4.10 -1.66 -13.67
N GLU A 27 2.95 -1.65 -14.34
CA GLU A 27 2.53 -0.52 -15.19
C GLU A 27 2.39 0.79 -14.38
N LEU A 28 1.84 0.72 -13.18
CA LEU A 28 1.74 1.87 -12.28
C LEU A 28 3.12 2.36 -11.83
N VAL A 29 4.04 1.46 -11.50
CA VAL A 29 5.43 1.80 -11.17
C VAL A 29 6.10 2.52 -12.35
N ASP A 30 5.87 2.04 -13.57
CA ASP A 30 6.42 2.67 -14.77
C ASP A 30 5.78 4.04 -15.03
N SER A 31 4.48 4.20 -14.77
CA SER A 31 3.75 5.45 -14.96
C SER A 31 4.23 6.61 -14.06
N VAL A 32 4.79 6.29 -12.89
CA VAL A 32 5.31 7.30 -11.95
C VAL A 32 6.78 7.64 -12.19
N GLN A 33 7.43 6.98 -13.15
CA GLN A 33 8.81 7.32 -13.51
C GLN A 33 8.87 8.76 -14.03
N GLY A 34 9.74 9.56 -13.42
CA GLY A 34 9.90 10.97 -13.76
C GLY A 34 8.95 11.92 -13.01
N ALA A 35 8.07 11.43 -12.14
CA ALA A 35 7.36 12.28 -11.20
C ALA A 35 8.33 12.98 -10.22
N PRO A 36 8.01 14.19 -9.72
CA PRO A 36 8.87 14.91 -8.77
C PRO A 36 9.13 14.05 -7.51
N PRO A 37 10.40 13.77 -7.16
CA PRO A 37 10.74 12.94 -6.01
C PRO A 37 10.11 13.43 -4.70
N GLU A 38 9.93 14.74 -4.53
CA GLU A 38 9.36 15.37 -3.35
C GLU A 38 7.90 15.00 -3.11
N ALA A 39 7.14 14.74 -4.18
CA ALA A 39 5.76 14.28 -4.09
C ALA A 39 5.68 12.74 -4.09
N LEU A 40 6.52 12.10 -4.91
CA LEU A 40 6.50 10.66 -5.12
C LEU A 40 6.97 9.88 -3.88
N VAL A 41 8.11 10.24 -3.31
CA VAL A 41 8.73 9.46 -2.21
C VAL A 41 7.83 9.40 -0.97
N PRO A 42 7.26 10.51 -0.45
CA PRO A 42 6.39 10.45 0.72
C PRO A 42 5.12 9.64 0.50
N ALA A 43 4.53 9.70 -0.69
CA ALA A 43 3.34 8.92 -1.06
C ALA A 43 3.65 7.41 -1.06
N LEU A 44 4.73 7.02 -1.74
CA LEU A 44 5.18 5.63 -1.78
C LEU A 44 5.62 5.12 -0.41
N GLU A 45 6.28 5.94 0.42
CA GLU A 45 6.63 5.58 1.81
C GLU A 45 5.38 5.32 2.67
N LEU A 46 4.30 6.08 2.48
CA LEU A 46 3.05 5.83 3.15
C LEU A 46 2.41 4.51 2.69
N LEU A 47 2.34 4.26 1.37
CA LEU A 47 1.85 2.97 0.83
C LEU A 47 2.66 1.79 1.37
N SER A 48 3.99 1.89 1.34
CA SER A 48 4.87 0.84 1.88
C SER A 48 4.66 0.58 3.38
N ARG A 49 4.31 1.62 4.16
CA ARG A 49 3.99 1.51 5.59
C ARG A 49 2.64 0.83 5.80
N ILE A 50 1.62 1.21 5.03
CA ILE A 50 0.31 0.57 5.05
C ILE A 50 0.46 -0.93 4.77
N TYR A 51 1.17 -1.29 3.71
CA TYR A 51 1.35 -2.70 3.33
C TYR A 51 2.14 -3.44 4.40
N GLY A 52 3.18 -2.81 4.95
CA GLY A 52 3.96 -3.37 6.07
C GLY A 52 3.10 -3.67 7.29
N ALA A 53 2.25 -2.72 7.72
CA ALA A 53 1.40 -2.91 8.88
C ALA A 53 0.46 -4.13 8.76
N ILE A 54 -0.12 -4.33 7.58
CA ILE A 54 -0.99 -5.49 7.30
C ILE A 54 -0.17 -6.79 7.23
N ILE A 55 1.01 -6.76 6.60
CA ILE A 55 1.89 -7.94 6.51
C ILE A 55 2.36 -8.38 7.91
N ASP A 56 2.69 -7.42 8.77
CA ASP A 56 3.21 -7.66 10.13
C ASP A 56 2.10 -8.10 11.10
N LYS A 57 0.87 -7.58 10.91
CA LYS A 57 -0.29 -7.87 11.77
C LYS A 57 -1.50 -8.26 10.91
N PRO A 58 -1.47 -9.43 10.25
CA PRO A 58 -2.49 -9.82 9.28
C PRO A 58 -3.87 -10.04 9.92
N ASP A 59 -3.98 -10.31 11.21
CA ASP A 59 -5.28 -10.53 11.86
C ASP A 59 -5.84 -9.26 12.53
N GLU A 60 -5.10 -8.15 12.55
CA GLU A 60 -5.51 -6.90 13.19
C GLU A 60 -6.46 -6.12 12.26
N PRO A 61 -7.75 -5.96 12.59
CA PRO A 61 -8.71 -5.30 11.71
C PRO A 61 -8.38 -3.82 11.49
N LYS A 62 -7.79 -3.16 12.49
CA LYS A 62 -7.47 -1.72 12.43
C LYS A 62 -6.42 -1.36 11.38
N VAL A 63 -5.47 -2.25 11.10
CA VAL A 63 -4.42 -1.97 10.09
C VAL A 63 -4.90 -2.25 8.67
N ARG A 64 -6.00 -2.98 8.51
CA ARG A 64 -6.62 -3.32 7.22
C ARG A 64 -7.60 -2.27 6.73
N ARG A 65 -7.95 -1.28 7.54
CA ARG A 65 -8.92 -0.22 7.22
C ARG A 65 -8.27 1.15 7.32
N ILE A 66 -8.44 1.96 6.28
CA ILE A 66 -7.90 3.31 6.20
C ILE A 66 -8.99 4.25 5.76
N ARG A 67 -9.27 5.26 6.58
CA ARG A 67 -10.27 6.29 6.29
C ARG A 67 -9.71 7.22 5.22
N THR A 68 -10.47 7.46 4.15
CA THR A 68 -10.02 8.38 3.08
C THR A 68 -9.93 9.82 3.57
N SER A 69 -10.68 10.16 4.63
CA SER A 69 -10.65 11.42 5.36
C SER A 69 -9.41 11.60 6.26
N ASN A 70 -8.58 10.57 6.46
CA ASN A 70 -7.42 10.67 7.34
C ASN A 70 -6.42 11.70 6.82
N GLU A 71 -6.01 12.65 7.67
CA GLU A 71 -5.12 13.75 7.28
C GLU A 71 -3.82 13.27 6.62
N LYS A 72 -3.21 12.17 7.09
CA LYS A 72 -1.99 11.63 6.48
C LYS A 72 -2.27 10.99 5.13
N PHE A 73 -3.43 10.33 4.99
CA PHE A 73 -3.88 9.76 3.72
C PHE A 73 -4.09 10.87 2.69
N VAL A 74 -4.86 11.91 3.04
CA VAL A 74 -5.12 13.06 2.16
C VAL A 74 -3.83 13.81 1.83
N ALA A 75 -3.00 14.12 2.82
CA ALA A 75 -1.80 14.93 2.62
C ALA A 75 -0.73 14.24 1.75
N HIS A 76 -0.60 12.91 1.84
CA HIS A 76 0.45 12.18 1.12
C HIS A 76 -0.05 11.50 -0.15
N LEU A 77 -1.28 10.97 -0.17
CA LEU A 77 -1.82 10.28 -1.35
C LEU A 77 -2.65 11.21 -2.23
N GLY A 78 -3.24 12.28 -1.69
CA GLY A 78 -3.96 13.27 -2.50
C GLY A 78 -3.07 14.01 -3.51
N GLY A 79 -1.76 14.06 -3.26
CA GLY A 79 -0.77 14.65 -4.17
C GLY A 79 -0.25 13.70 -5.26
N LEU A 80 -0.57 12.40 -5.20
CA LEU A 80 -0.17 11.41 -6.18
C LEU A 80 -1.44 10.81 -6.80
N PRO A 81 -1.87 11.28 -7.99
CA PRO A 81 -3.14 10.85 -8.60
C PRO A 81 -3.32 9.33 -8.71
N VAL A 82 -2.23 8.59 -8.91
CA VAL A 82 -2.22 7.12 -9.07
C VAL A 82 -2.15 6.35 -7.74
N ALA A 83 -2.13 7.03 -6.59
CA ALA A 83 -2.01 6.36 -5.29
C ALA A 83 -3.20 5.43 -4.99
N MET A 84 -4.39 5.80 -5.44
CA MET A 84 -5.58 4.95 -5.33
C MET A 84 -5.46 3.72 -6.23
N ASP A 85 -4.97 3.89 -7.46
CA ASP A 85 -4.73 2.78 -8.37
C ASP A 85 -3.75 1.75 -7.79
N PHE A 86 -2.71 2.21 -7.08
CA PHE A 86 -1.81 1.31 -6.35
C PHE A 86 -2.52 0.50 -5.26
N LEU A 87 -3.44 1.12 -4.51
CA LEU A 87 -4.21 0.45 -3.47
C LEU A 87 -5.14 -0.60 -4.10
N GLU A 88 -5.89 -0.20 -5.12
CA GLU A 88 -6.82 -1.10 -5.84
C GLU A 88 -6.08 -2.28 -6.48
N ALA A 89 -4.99 -2.01 -7.21
CA ALA A 89 -4.17 -3.05 -7.84
C ALA A 89 -3.52 -3.99 -6.80
N SER A 90 -3.28 -3.50 -5.58
CA SER A 90 -2.77 -4.31 -4.46
C SER A 90 -3.87 -5.10 -3.72
N GLY A 91 -5.12 -5.02 -4.18
CA GLY A 91 -6.25 -5.78 -3.65
C GLY A 91 -7.03 -5.07 -2.55
N PHE A 92 -6.83 -3.76 -2.36
CA PHE A 92 -7.72 -2.98 -1.52
C PHE A 92 -9.01 -2.63 -2.28
N VAL A 93 -10.09 -2.41 -1.53
CA VAL A 93 -11.38 -2.00 -2.06
C VAL A 93 -11.86 -0.73 -1.36
N LEU A 94 -12.45 0.18 -2.13
CA LEU A 94 -13.17 1.33 -1.56
C LEU A 94 -14.55 0.85 -1.09
N GLN A 95 -14.87 1.08 0.17
CA GLN A 95 -16.16 0.72 0.74
C GLN A 95 -16.63 1.79 1.73
N ARG A 96 -17.95 1.87 1.91
CA ARG A 96 -18.52 2.62 3.04
C ARG A 96 -18.33 1.80 4.31
N ALA A 97 -17.72 2.40 5.30
CA ALA A 97 -17.54 1.81 6.63
C ALA A 97 -18.10 2.77 7.67
N GLN A 98 -18.63 2.23 8.76
CA GLN A 98 -18.97 3.06 9.91
C GLN A 98 -17.72 3.32 10.74
N ASP A 99 -17.52 4.58 11.11
CA ASP A 99 -16.50 4.96 12.08
C ASP A 99 -16.90 4.53 13.50
N ASP A 100 -16.05 4.82 14.50
CA ASP A 100 -16.31 4.47 15.90
C ASP A 100 -17.50 5.24 16.51
N ALA A 101 -17.97 6.30 15.85
CA ALA A 101 -19.15 7.09 16.20
C ALA A 101 -20.42 6.68 15.43
N GLY A 102 -20.34 5.64 14.59
CA GLY A 102 -21.45 5.15 13.76
C GLY A 102 -21.74 5.99 12.53
N VAL A 103 -20.86 6.92 12.16
CA VAL A 103 -20.98 7.75 10.97
C VAL A 103 -20.46 6.97 9.76
N GLU A 104 -21.23 6.92 8.68
CA GLU A 104 -20.75 6.36 7.43
C GLU A 104 -19.66 7.23 6.81
N GLU A 105 -18.51 6.64 6.56
CA GLU A 105 -17.39 7.26 5.86
C GLU A 105 -16.84 6.33 4.78
N GLU A 106 -16.17 6.92 3.79
CA GLU A 106 -15.43 6.14 2.80
C GLU A 106 -14.10 5.66 3.38
N ALA A 107 -13.85 4.37 3.23
CA ALA A 107 -12.62 3.74 3.68
C ALA A 107 -12.07 2.80 2.61
N VAL A 108 -10.74 2.80 2.51
CA VAL A 108 -10.01 1.81 1.74
C VAL A 108 -9.73 0.63 2.66
N VAL A 109 -10.15 -0.57 2.25
CA VAL A 109 -10.10 -1.78 3.07
C VAL A 109 -9.39 -2.89 2.34
N PHE A 110 -8.47 -3.56 3.05
CA PHE A 110 -7.84 -4.78 2.58
C PHE A 110 -8.63 -6.00 3.07
N PRO A 111 -9.32 -6.75 2.18
CA PRO A 111 -10.17 -7.87 2.55
C PRO A 111 -9.41 -8.95 3.33
N ARG A 112 -10.10 -9.71 4.17
CA ARG A 112 -9.47 -10.73 5.03
C ARG A 112 -8.76 -11.80 4.20
N GLU A 113 -9.43 -12.19 3.12
CA GLU A 113 -9.01 -13.11 2.05
C GLU A 113 -7.99 -12.49 1.08
N GLY A 114 -7.66 -11.21 1.23
CA GLY A 114 -6.68 -10.52 0.40
C GLY A 114 -5.30 -11.20 0.43
N SER A 115 -4.67 -11.25 -0.74
CA SER A 115 -3.39 -11.94 -0.91
C SER A 115 -2.23 -11.21 -0.23
N LEU A 116 -1.74 -11.76 0.88
CA LEU A 116 -0.54 -11.23 1.56
C LEU A 116 0.73 -11.38 0.70
N SER A 117 0.79 -12.37 -0.19
CA SER A 117 1.91 -12.54 -1.12
C SER A 117 1.91 -11.44 -2.20
N LEU A 118 0.74 -11.01 -2.66
CA LEU A 118 0.59 -9.83 -3.52
C LEU A 118 1.10 -8.58 -2.79
N LEU A 119 0.64 -8.31 -1.57
CA LEU A 119 1.08 -7.15 -0.80
C LEU A 119 2.59 -7.12 -0.57
N ARG A 120 3.22 -8.27 -0.29
CA ARG A 120 4.68 -8.36 -0.13
C ARG A 120 5.41 -8.00 -1.42
N GLN A 121 4.94 -8.50 -2.56
CA GLN A 121 5.55 -8.23 -3.86
C GLN A 121 5.33 -6.78 -4.29
N ALA A 122 4.11 -6.25 -4.12
CA ALA A 122 3.78 -4.85 -4.35
C ALA A 122 4.66 -3.93 -3.51
N ARG A 123 4.80 -4.22 -2.21
CA ARG A 123 5.68 -3.46 -1.29
C ARG A 123 7.14 -3.50 -1.74
N ALA A 124 7.63 -4.65 -2.21
CA ALA A 124 9.00 -4.76 -2.70
C ALA A 124 9.25 -3.88 -3.94
N LYS A 125 8.31 -3.85 -4.89
CA LYS A 125 8.37 -2.98 -6.08
C LYS A 125 8.36 -1.51 -5.69
N ILE A 126 7.45 -1.10 -4.81
CA ILE A 126 7.38 0.27 -4.27
C ILE A 126 8.69 0.67 -3.57
N LEU A 127 9.26 -0.21 -2.74
CA LEU A 127 10.52 0.05 -2.06
C LEU A 127 11.70 0.22 -3.02
N ALA A 128 11.71 -0.52 -4.14
CA ALA A 128 12.73 -0.34 -5.17
C ALA A 128 12.67 1.07 -5.78
N VAL A 129 11.48 1.58 -6.08
CA VAL A 129 11.28 2.95 -6.56
C VAL A 129 11.72 3.97 -5.51
N ILE A 130 11.30 3.82 -4.26
CA ILE A 130 11.72 4.71 -3.16
C ILE A 130 13.25 4.75 -3.07
N ASN A 131 13.92 3.60 -3.09
CA ASN A 131 15.37 3.55 -2.98
C ASN A 131 16.09 4.19 -4.18
N ALA A 132 15.49 4.17 -5.37
CA ALA A 132 16.02 4.83 -6.56
C ALA A 132 15.79 6.35 -6.55
N GLU A 133 14.68 6.82 -6.02
CA GLU A 133 14.28 8.23 -6.04
C GLU A 133 14.75 9.02 -4.81
N LYS A 134 14.83 8.38 -3.63
CA LYS A 134 15.22 9.02 -2.37
C LYS A 134 16.57 9.75 -2.42
N PRO A 135 17.62 9.27 -3.11
CA PRO A 135 18.88 10.01 -3.26
C PRO A 135 18.75 11.33 -4.04
N LYS A 136 17.69 11.50 -4.83
CA LYS A 136 17.44 12.71 -5.64
C LYS A 136 16.75 13.82 -4.84
N LEU A 137 16.24 13.50 -3.65
CA LEU A 137 15.61 14.48 -2.77
C LEU A 137 16.63 15.50 -2.27
N SER A 138 16.22 16.77 -2.23
CA SER A 138 17.01 17.81 -1.56
C SER A 138 17.20 17.48 -0.07
N PRO A 139 18.28 17.98 0.57
CA PRO A 139 18.48 17.81 2.02
C PRO A 139 17.29 18.27 2.87
N ALA A 140 16.59 19.33 2.43
CA ALA A 140 15.39 19.83 3.08
C ALA A 140 14.22 18.83 2.97
N ALA A 141 14.02 18.23 1.79
CA ALA A 141 12.97 17.22 1.57
C ALA A 141 13.26 15.91 2.31
N LEU A 142 14.53 15.49 2.38
CA LEU A 142 14.96 14.36 3.20
C LEU A 142 14.66 14.58 4.69
N ALA A 143 14.95 15.77 5.21
CA ALA A 143 14.64 16.12 6.61
C ALA A 143 13.12 16.13 6.88
N ALA A 144 12.30 16.54 5.90
CA ALA A 144 10.84 16.51 6.03
C ALA A 144 10.28 15.08 6.04
N SER A 145 10.76 14.19 5.15
CA SER A 145 10.38 12.77 5.12
C SER A 145 10.75 12.04 6.42
N GLN A 146 11.90 12.36 7.03
CA GLN A 146 12.29 11.75 8.31
C GLN A 146 11.41 12.19 9.49
N ARG A 147 10.91 13.44 9.47
CA ARG A 147 10.03 13.95 10.54
C ARG A 147 8.61 13.37 10.47
N SER A 148 8.09 13.10 9.27
CA SER A 148 6.76 12.46 9.12
C SER A 148 6.76 10.97 9.52
N GLY A 149 7.94 10.33 9.57
CA GLY A 149 8.12 8.92 9.94
C GLY A 149 8.09 8.59 11.43
N GLY A 150 8.08 9.58 12.33
CA GLY A 150 8.23 9.37 13.79
C GLY A 150 6.95 9.12 14.60
N GLY A 151 5.77 9.15 13.99
CA GLY A 151 4.50 9.09 14.73
C GLY A 151 3.90 7.69 14.85
N GLY A 152 4.55 6.80 15.60
CA GLY A 152 4.03 5.47 15.93
C GLY A 152 4.27 5.15 17.40
N GLY A 153 3.33 5.51 18.27
CA GLY A 153 3.41 5.21 19.70
C GLY A 153 2.50 6.09 20.53
N GLY A 154 1.22 5.75 20.59
CA GLY A 154 0.26 6.48 21.42
C GLY A 154 -1.11 5.86 21.32
N ALA A 155 -1.27 4.65 21.82
CA ALA A 155 -2.57 4.18 22.29
C ALA A 155 -2.74 4.74 23.71
N PRO A 156 -3.73 5.61 23.99
CA PRO A 156 -4.21 5.76 25.35
C PRO A 156 -5.07 4.54 25.72
N GLN A 157 -4.92 4.16 26.98
CA GLN A 157 -5.52 3.00 27.64
C GLN A 157 -7.04 3.06 27.68
#